data_AF-A0A2H6B4E5-F1
#
_entry.id   AF-A0A2H6B4E5-F1
#
_cell.length_a   1.000
_cell.length_b   1.000
_cell.length_c   1.000
_cell.angle_alpha   90.00
_cell.angle_beta   90.00
_cell.angle_gamma   90.00
#
_symmetry.space_group_name_H-M   'P 1'
#
loop_
_entity.id
_entity.type
_entity.pdbx_description
1 polymer ?
#
loop_
_entity_poly.entity_id
_entity_poly.type
_entity_poly.pdbx_seq_one_letter_code
_entity_poly.pdbx_strand_id
1 'polypeptide(L)'
;MARESQVLAKLRERLEELSQRIEELLPDVDEKRVEELRAEARVVRERVQLALAQGAEVAEETLRSVGRSIEHLADRLRQFRTKDD
;
A
#
# COMPACT_ATOMS: atom_id res chain seq x y z
N MET A 1 21.89 -2.80 -8.43
CA MET A 1 21.15 -3.57 -9.45
C MET A 1 20.32 -4.71 -8.85
N ALA A 2 20.89 -5.84 -8.38
CA ALA A 2 20.07 -7.00 -7.95
C ALA A 2 19.21 -6.79 -6.69
N ARG A 3 19.76 -6.12 -5.66
CA ARG A 3 19.06 -5.90 -4.37
C ARG A 3 17.87 -4.95 -4.49
N GLU A 4 17.99 -3.96 -5.36
CA GLU A 4 17.02 -2.90 -5.60
C GLU A 4 15.80 -3.43 -6.38
N SER A 5 16.06 -4.25 -7.40
CA SER A 5 15.04 -5.00 -8.12
C SER A 5 14.23 -5.91 -7.19
N GLN A 6 14.88 -6.48 -6.16
CA GLN A 6 14.22 -7.32 -5.17
C GLN A 6 13.34 -6.52 -4.18
N VAL A 7 13.76 -5.32 -3.77
CA VAL A 7 12.93 -4.42 -2.93
C VAL A 7 11.70 -3.94 -3.69
N LEU A 8 11.86 -3.60 -4.96
CA LEU A 8 10.76 -3.21 -5.84
C LEU A 8 9.75 -4.34 -6.05
N ALA A 9 10.24 -5.56 -6.29
CA ALA A 9 9.37 -6.73 -6.42
C ALA A 9 8.53 -6.97 -5.15
N LYS A 10 9.14 -6.89 -3.97
CA LYS A 10 8.44 -7.06 -2.69
C LYS A 10 7.41 -5.96 -2.42
N LEU A 11 7.70 -4.72 -2.79
CA LEU A 11 6.76 -3.61 -2.61
C LEU A 11 5.57 -3.70 -3.57
N ARG A 12 5.81 -4.19 -4.79
CA ARG A 12 4.75 -4.46 -5.75
C ARG A 12 3.82 -5.58 -5.26
N GLU A 13 4.38 -6.68 -4.75
CA GLU A 13 3.61 -7.79 -4.17
C GLU A 13 2.76 -7.34 -2.97
N ARG A 14 3.35 -6.58 -2.03
CA ARG A 14 2.61 -6.00 -0.89
C ARG A 14 1.48 -5.06 -1.31
N LEU A 15 1.67 -4.28 -2.37
CA LEU A 15 0.63 -3.39 -2.91
C LEU A 15 -0.55 -4.17 -3.50
N GLU A 16 -0.26 -5.28 -4.18
CA GLU A 16 -1.26 -6.14 -4.79
C GLU A 16 -2.08 -6.85 -3.70
N GLU A 17 -1.41 -7.39 -2.67
CA GLU A 17 -2.07 -7.98 -1.49
C GLU A 17 -2.97 -6.97 -0.76
N LEU A 18 -2.49 -5.73 -0.57
CA LEU A 18 -3.29 -4.67 0.04
C LEU A 18 -4.52 -4.32 -0.79
N SER A 19 -4.38 -4.27 -2.12
CA SER A 19 -5.48 -3.93 -3.01
C SER A 19 -6.57 -5.00 -2.95
N GLN A 20 -6.19 -6.28 -2.98
CA GLN A 20 -7.12 -7.41 -2.81
C GLN A 20 -7.83 -7.36 -1.46
N ARG A 21 -7.11 -7.10 -0.37
CA ARG A 21 -7.72 -6.95 0.97
C ARG A 21 -8.72 -5.81 1.07
N ILE A 22 -8.46 -4.67 0.43
CA ILE A 22 -9.42 -3.57 0.37
C ILE A 22 -10.68 -4.01 -0.39
N GLU A 23 -10.52 -4.75 -1.49
CA GLU A 23 -11.64 -5.29 -2.25
C GLU A 23 -12.46 -6.32 -1.45
N GLU A 24 -11.81 -7.17 -0.65
CA GLU A 24 -12.47 -8.13 0.24
C GLU A 24 -13.23 -7.46 1.39
N LEU A 25 -12.85 -6.25 1.80
CA LEU A 25 -13.50 -5.48 2.88
C LEU A 25 -14.64 -4.59 2.39
N LEU A 26 -14.83 -4.43 1.08
CA LEU A 26 -15.96 -3.70 0.50
C LEU A 26 -17.36 -4.15 0.97
N PRO A 27 -17.67 -5.45 1.13
CA PRO A 27 -19.02 -5.87 1.51
C PRO A 27 -19.37 -5.58 2.98
N ASP A 28 -18.39 -5.43 3.87
CA ASP A 28 -18.59 -5.37 5.32
C ASP A 28 -18.30 -3.98 5.95
N VAL A 29 -17.86 -3.00 5.16
CA VAL A 29 -17.40 -1.70 5.67
C VAL A 29 -18.20 -0.55 5.03
N ASP A 30 -18.55 0.46 5.84
CA ASP A 30 -19.17 1.72 5.40
C ASP A 30 -18.46 2.28 4.15
N GLU A 31 -19.23 2.54 3.09
CA GLU A 31 -18.76 2.97 1.77
C GLU A 31 -17.79 4.16 1.86
N LYS A 32 -18.03 5.09 2.79
CA LYS A 32 -17.18 6.26 3.00
C LYS A 32 -15.78 5.89 3.50
N ARG A 33 -15.67 4.88 4.36
CA ARG A 33 -14.38 4.37 4.86
C ARG A 33 -13.62 3.62 3.79
N VAL A 34 -14.33 2.91 2.91
CA VAL A 34 -13.68 2.22 1.78
C VAL A 34 -13.16 3.21 0.75
N GLU A 35 -13.87 4.31 0.50
CA GLU A 35 -13.36 5.40 -0.35
C GLU A 35 -12.08 6.03 0.21
N GLU A 36 -11.99 6.26 1.52
CA GLU A 36 -10.76 6.74 2.18
C GLU A 36 -9.58 5.78 1.96
N LEU A 37 -9.80 4.47 2.16
CA LEU A 37 -8.79 3.44 1.95
C LEU A 37 -8.33 3.36 0.48
N ARG A 38 -9.27 3.49 -0.46
CA ARG A 38 -8.96 3.53 -1.90
C ARG A 38 -8.14 4.77 -2.27
N ALA A 39 -8.47 5.93 -1.72
CA ALA A 39 -7.73 7.16 -1.96
C ALA A 39 -6.28 7.03 -1.44
N GLU A 40 -6.09 6.49 -0.24
CA GLU A 40 -4.77 6.24 0.34
C GLU A 40 -3.96 5.22 -0.47
N ALA A 41 -4.57 4.09 -0.86
CA ALA A 41 -3.92 3.08 -1.69
C ALA A 41 -3.48 3.65 -3.05
N ARG A 42 -4.28 4.53 -3.65
CA ARG A 42 -3.93 5.23 -4.89
C ARG A 42 -2.69 6.12 -4.72
N VAL A 43 -2.63 6.89 -3.64
CA VAL A 43 -1.45 7.74 -3.33
C VAL A 43 -0.19 6.90 -3.15
N VAL A 44 -0.29 5.76 -2.44
CA VAL A 44 0.86 4.85 -2.26
C VAL A 44 1.31 4.27 -3.60
N ARG A 45 0.38 3.86 -4.46
CA ARG A 45 0.68 3.35 -5.80
C ARG A 45 1.39 4.41 -6.67
N GLU A 46 0.90 5.64 -6.68
CA GLU A 46 1.51 6.74 -7.43
C GLU A 46 2.95 7.00 -6.94
N ARG A 47 3.18 6.98 -5.61
CA ARG A 47 4.52 7.12 -5.04
C ARG A 47 5.46 6.00 -5.44
N VAL A 48 4.98 4.76 -5.53
CA VAL A 48 5.79 3.63 -6.03
C VAL A 48 6.16 3.80 -7.50
N GLN A 49 5.22 4.23 -8.33
CA GLN A 49 5.49 4.50 -9.75
C GLN A 49 6.51 5.63 -9.93
N LEU A 50 6.43 6.66 -9.09
CA LEU A 50 7.38 7.76 -9.08
C LEU A 50 8.77 7.32 -8.61
N ALA A 51 8.84 6.48 -7.57
CA ALA A 51 10.09 5.87 -7.11
C ALA A 51 10.75 5.02 -8.20
N LEU A 52 9.95 4.25 -8.95
CA LEU A 52 10.39 3.46 -10.09
C LEU A 52 10.95 4.33 -11.23
N ALA A 53 10.39 5.52 -11.43
CA ALA A 53 10.80 6.43 -12.49
C ALA A 53 12.06 7.24 -12.16
N GLN A 54 12.34 7.51 -10.88
CA GLN A 54 13.46 8.39 -10.45
C GLN A 54 14.82 7.69 -10.31
N GLY A 55 14.87 6.35 -10.31
CA GLY A 55 16.13 5.61 -10.23
C GLY A 55 16.74 5.50 -8.81
N ALA A 56 17.75 4.63 -8.71
CA ALA A 56 18.21 3.90 -7.52
C ALA A 56 18.43 4.65 -6.20
N GLU A 57 18.99 5.86 -6.25
CA GLU A 57 19.37 6.59 -5.04
C GLU A 57 18.17 7.26 -4.35
N VAL A 58 17.22 7.79 -5.12
CA VAL A 58 15.98 8.39 -4.59
C VAL A 58 14.94 7.29 -4.28
N ALA A 59 15.08 6.13 -4.92
CA ALA A 59 14.21 4.99 -4.73
C ALA A 59 14.26 4.48 -3.29
N GLU A 60 15.41 4.30 -2.64
CA GLU A 60 15.43 3.60 -1.34
C GLU A 60 14.67 4.32 -0.21
N GLU A 61 14.82 5.65 -0.10
CA GLU A 61 14.06 6.43 0.89
C GLU A 61 12.56 6.48 0.53
N THR A 62 12.26 6.62 -0.76
CA THR A 62 10.88 6.62 -1.25
C THR A 62 10.22 5.26 -1.01
N LEU A 63 10.93 4.16 -1.26
CA LEU A 63 10.50 2.79 -1.03
C LEU A 63 10.34 2.48 0.46
N ARG A 64 11.22 3.00 1.32
CA ARG A 64 11.02 2.95 2.79
C ARG A 64 9.79 3.74 3.23
N SER A 65 9.57 4.92 2.67
CA SER A 65 8.40 5.76 2.96
C SER A 65 7.10 5.08 2.54
N VAL A 66 7.07 4.53 1.32
CA VAL A 66 5.97 3.69 0.81
C VAL A 66 5.73 2.50 1.71
N GLY A 67 6.79 1.78 2.12
CA GLY A 67 6.67 0.61 3.00
C GLY A 67 5.96 0.94 4.32
N ARG A 68 6.26 2.10 4.92
CA ARG A 68 5.56 2.58 6.11
C ARG A 68 4.09 2.92 5.84
N SER A 69 3.78 3.51 4.69
CA SER A 69 2.39 3.79 4.30
C SER A 69 1.58 2.51 4.08
N ILE A 70 2.19 1.48 3.49
CA ILE A 70 1.61 0.14 3.33
C ILE A 70 1.31 -0.50 4.69
N GLU A 71 2.26 -0.44 5.64
CA GLU A 71 2.07 -0.99 6.98
C GLU A 71 0.97 -0.23 7.75
N HIS A 72 0.92 1.09 7.63
CA HIS A 72 -0.13 1.90 8.23
C HIS A 72 -1.52 1.54 7.68
N LEU A 73 -1.65 1.35 6.36
CA LEU A 73 -2.89 0.89 5.73
C LEU A 73 -3.29 -0.50 6.22
N ALA A 74 -2.34 -1.44 6.29
CA ALA A 74 -2.60 -2.79 6.79
C ALA A 74 -3.11 -2.79 8.25
N ASP A 75 -2.56 -1.91 9.09
CA ASP A 75 -3.01 -1.77 10.48
C ASP A 75 -4.40 -1.16 10.58
N ARG A 76 -4.72 -0.15 9.76
CA ARG A 76 -6.08 0.40 9.68
C ARG A 76 -7.10 -0.63 9.21
N LEU A 77 -6.77 -1.41 8.18
CA LEU A 77 -7.62 -2.51 7.70
C LEU A 77 -7.89 -3.55 8.79
N ARG A 78 -6.87 -3.92 9.58
CA ARG A 78 -7.05 -4.82 10.72
C ARG A 78 -7.98 -4.24 11.79
N GLN A 79 -7.85 -2.94 12.09
CA GLN A 79 -8.70 -2.27 13.07
C GLN A 79 -10.17 -2.19 12.65
N PHE A 80 -10.44 -2.09 11.34
CA PHE A 80 -11.82 -2.12 10.83
C PHE A 80 -12.47 -3.48 11.11
N ARG A 81 -11.82 -4.59 10.76
CA ARG A 81 -12.34 -5.94 11.01
C ARG A 81 -12.63 -6.23 12.49
N THR A 82 -11.88 -5.64 13.43
CA THR A 82 -12.07 -5.85 14.87
C THR A 82 -13.15 -4.98 15.52
N LYS A 83 -13.71 -3.99 14.82
CA LYS A 83 -14.75 -3.10 15.38
C LYS A 83 -16.19 -3.53 15.07
N ASP A 84 -16.35 -4.54 14.21
CA ASP A 84 -17.65 -5.10 13.80
C ASP A 84 -17.95 -6.47 14.45
N ASP A 85 -17.10 -6.95 15.38
CA ASP A 85 -17.36 -8.04 16.37
C ASP A 85 -17.77 -7.44 17.73
#